data_AF-A0A9D5K9M5-F1
#
_entry.id   AF-A0A9D5K9M5-F1
#
_cell.length_a   1.000
_cell.length_b   1.000
_cell.length_c   1.000
_cell.angle_alpha   90.00
_cell.angle_beta   90.00
_cell.angle_gamma   90.00
#
_symmetry.space_group_name_H-M   'P 1'
#
loop_
_entity.id
_entity.type
_entity.pdbx_description
1 polymer ?
#
loop_
_entity_poly.entity_id
_entity_poly.type
_entity_poly.pdbx_seq_one_letter_code
_entity_poly.pdbx_strand_id
1 'polypeptide(L)'
;MDSIKEPDIIFSMVTENEYNYRGMLVLSRFKVTDDKIKVGIRGAILGCLCVIGPASWDTVIVIPEGTYTLEISYDGNKDSHIVTVTDTCFNIEEDEADFTKPEYPVSRRYRPNSFTYWMSTPESISWLNQDFRDSLLTNVNLQIYVYPDSGGRPYDYRYRDSSFIYGNEEQFQQVIDILENYTDNVLADYPDVGIGIREWLNRRYHSSDFRD
;
A
#
# COMPACT_ATOMS: atom_id res chain seq x y z
N MET A 1 13.30 -11.57 -17.62
CA MET A 1 12.40 -10.42 -17.41
C MET A 1 11.21 -10.95 -16.66
N ASP A 2 11.14 -10.69 -15.36
CA ASP A 2 9.92 -10.96 -14.61
C ASP A 2 8.83 -10.07 -15.17
N SER A 3 7.72 -10.65 -15.60
CA SER A 3 6.58 -9.91 -16.14
C SER A 3 6.07 -8.98 -15.05
N ILE A 4 6.08 -7.66 -15.30
CA ILE A 4 5.47 -6.68 -14.41
C ILE A 4 4.00 -7.06 -14.26
N LYS A 5 3.59 -7.40 -13.03
CA LYS A 5 2.25 -7.87 -12.70
C LYS A 5 1.50 -6.75 -11.99
N GLU A 6 0.20 -6.62 -12.28
CA GLU A 6 -0.67 -5.73 -11.53
C GLU A 6 -0.62 -6.04 -10.02
N PRO A 7 -0.81 -5.02 -9.15
CA PRO A 7 -0.85 -5.24 -7.71
C PRO A 7 -1.93 -6.26 -7.32
N ASP A 8 -1.51 -7.26 -6.57
CA ASP A 8 -2.42 -8.24 -5.99
C ASP A 8 -3.26 -7.62 -4.87
N ILE A 9 -4.50 -8.07 -4.74
CA ILE A 9 -5.38 -7.70 -3.63
C ILE A 9 -4.94 -8.52 -2.42
N ILE A 10 -4.66 -7.86 -1.31
CA ILE A 10 -4.27 -8.53 -0.07
C ILE A 10 -5.39 -8.33 0.94
N PHE A 11 -5.79 -9.42 1.58
CA PHE A 11 -6.61 -9.38 2.78
C PHE A 11 -5.71 -9.58 3.98
N SER A 12 -5.76 -8.59 4.86
CA SER A 12 -4.94 -8.51 6.07
C SER A 12 -5.84 -8.56 7.30
N MET A 13 -5.44 -9.35 8.28
CA MET A 13 -6.02 -9.33 9.62
C MET A 13 -4.92 -9.10 10.63
N VAL A 14 -5.23 -8.27 11.62
CA VAL A 14 -4.38 -8.03 12.78
C VAL A 14 -5.21 -8.14 14.06
N THR A 15 -4.61 -8.66 15.11
CA THR A 15 -5.24 -8.66 16.44
C THR A 15 -5.18 -7.27 17.07
N GLU A 16 -6.16 -6.90 17.88
CA GLU A 16 -6.09 -5.67 18.69
C GLU A 16 -4.97 -5.74 19.74
N ASN A 17 -4.74 -6.93 20.29
CA ASN A 17 -3.73 -7.14 21.31
C ASN A 17 -2.33 -7.12 20.69
N GLU A 18 -1.44 -6.33 21.30
CA GLU A 18 -0.01 -6.49 21.11
C GLU A 18 0.50 -7.65 21.95
N TYR A 19 1.36 -8.47 21.36
CA TYR A 19 2.00 -9.55 22.08
C TYR A 19 3.40 -9.12 22.50
N ASN A 20 3.64 -9.08 23.81
CA ASN A 20 4.93 -8.77 24.44
C ASN A 20 6.06 -9.75 24.08
N TYR A 21 5.77 -10.75 23.26
CA TYR A 21 6.70 -11.77 22.81
C TYR A 21 6.44 -12.12 21.34
N ARG A 22 7.50 -12.00 20.52
CA ARG A 22 7.77 -12.74 19.26
C ARG A 22 6.65 -12.65 18.20
N GLY A 23 6.86 -11.81 17.19
CA GLY A 23 6.03 -11.60 15.99
C GLY A 23 5.07 -12.74 15.69
N MET A 24 3.86 -12.63 16.21
CA MET A 24 2.87 -13.69 16.15
C MET A 24 2.18 -13.70 14.79
N LEU A 25 1.74 -14.87 14.35
CA LEU A 25 0.95 -15.04 13.14
C LEU A 25 -0.45 -15.52 13.50
N VAL A 26 -1.47 -14.95 12.87
CA VAL A 26 -2.82 -15.49 12.97
C VAL A 26 -2.91 -16.75 12.12
N LEU A 27 -3.24 -17.88 12.75
CA LEU A 27 -3.45 -19.14 12.06
C LEU A 27 -4.87 -19.18 11.51
N SER A 28 -5.01 -19.10 10.19
CA SER A 28 -6.31 -19.01 9.53
C SER A 28 -6.51 -20.09 8.48
N ARG A 29 -7.78 -20.42 8.20
CA ARG A 29 -8.22 -21.08 6.97
C ARG A 29 -8.90 -20.06 6.10
N PHE A 30 -8.61 -20.09 4.80
CA PHE A 30 -9.17 -19.17 3.83
C PHE A 30 -9.79 -19.93 2.67
N LYS A 31 -10.97 -19.49 2.22
CA LYS A 31 -11.62 -20.03 1.03
C LYS A 31 -12.49 -18.97 0.36
N VAL A 32 -12.43 -18.90 -0.96
CA VAL A 32 -13.39 -18.15 -1.78
C VAL A 32 -14.28 -19.15 -2.52
N THR A 33 -15.58 -18.90 -2.55
CA THR A 33 -16.57 -19.68 -3.30
C THR A 33 -17.63 -18.74 -3.85
N ASP A 34 -17.82 -18.69 -5.16
CA ASP A 34 -18.83 -17.88 -5.86
C ASP A 34 -18.97 -16.45 -5.28
N ASP A 35 -19.93 -16.24 -4.38
CA ASP A 35 -20.30 -14.97 -3.73
C ASP A 35 -19.82 -14.84 -2.27
N LYS A 36 -18.97 -15.76 -1.78
CA LYS A 36 -18.53 -15.84 -0.38
C LYS A 36 -17.02 -15.90 -0.22
N ILE A 37 -16.53 -15.12 0.73
CA ILE A 37 -15.16 -15.17 1.26
C ILE A 37 -15.27 -15.71 2.69
N LYS A 38 -14.61 -16.83 2.99
CA LYS A 38 -14.68 -17.46 4.31
C LYS A 38 -13.32 -17.49 4.97
N VAL A 39 -13.26 -16.97 6.18
CA VAL A 39 -12.06 -16.90 7.01
C VAL A 39 -12.32 -17.58 8.35
N GLY A 40 -11.63 -18.68 8.61
CA GLY A 40 -11.69 -19.38 9.89
C GLY A 40 -10.43 -19.15 10.71
N ILE A 41 -10.50 -18.35 11.77
CA ILE A 41 -9.39 -18.09 12.69
C ILE A 41 -9.29 -19.26 13.67
N ARG A 42 -8.10 -19.83 13.81
CA ARG A 42 -7.81 -20.90 14.77
C ARG A 42 -7.09 -20.43 16.03
N GLY A 43 -6.53 -19.22 16.01
CA GLY A 43 -5.75 -18.64 17.09
C GLY A 43 -4.48 -17.97 16.56
N ALA A 44 -3.58 -17.60 17.47
CA ALA A 44 -2.29 -17.01 17.13
C ALA A 44 -1.16 -17.99 17.48
N ILE A 45 -0.14 -18.07 16.62
CA ILE A 45 1.04 -18.90 16.81
C ILE A 45 2.31 -18.04 16.80
N LEU A 46 3.38 -18.56 17.41
CA LEU A 46 4.70 -17.93 17.37
C LEU A 46 5.23 -17.86 15.94
N GLY A 47 5.59 -16.66 15.48
CA GLY A 47 6.32 -16.43 14.24
C GLY A 47 7.77 -16.01 14.50
N CYS A 48 8.26 -15.01 13.75
CA CYS A 48 9.65 -14.55 13.81
C CYS A 48 10.01 -13.91 15.17
N LEU A 49 11.22 -14.17 15.67
CA LEU A 49 11.63 -13.84 17.05
C LEU A 49 11.97 -12.36 17.31
N CYS A 50 11.89 -11.49 16.31
CA CYS A 50 12.50 -10.15 16.39
C CYS A 50 11.51 -8.97 16.36
N VAL A 51 10.19 -9.21 16.44
CA VAL A 51 9.17 -8.15 16.32
C VAL A 51 8.22 -8.22 17.51
N ILE A 52 7.96 -7.08 18.16
CA ILE A 52 6.86 -6.88 19.12
C ILE A 52 5.73 -6.23 18.32
N GLY A 53 4.51 -6.72 18.49
CA GLY A 53 3.35 -6.17 17.78
C GLY A 53 2.15 -7.11 17.80
N PRO A 54 1.07 -6.73 17.09
CA PRO A 54 -0.10 -7.58 16.93
C PRO A 54 0.25 -8.84 16.13
N ALA A 55 -0.53 -9.91 16.33
CA ALA A 55 -0.45 -11.05 15.43
C ALA A 55 -1.08 -10.66 14.09
N SER A 56 -0.41 -10.97 12.98
CA SER A 56 -0.92 -10.65 11.64
C SER A 56 -1.10 -11.88 10.76
N TRP A 57 -1.96 -11.77 9.77
CA TRP A 57 -2.07 -12.72 8.67
C TRP A 57 -2.49 -12.01 7.41
N ASP A 58 -1.77 -12.29 6.33
CA ASP A 58 -2.01 -11.76 5.00
C ASP A 58 -2.24 -12.90 4.02
N THR A 59 -3.20 -12.73 3.12
CA THR A 59 -3.33 -13.59 1.95
C THR A 59 -3.63 -12.78 0.71
N VAL A 60 -3.06 -13.18 -0.41
CA VAL A 60 -3.51 -12.69 -1.72
C VAL A 60 -4.89 -13.25 -2.01
N ILE A 61 -5.79 -12.39 -2.47
CA ILE A 61 -7.12 -12.73 -2.95
C ILE A 61 -7.21 -12.37 -4.43
N VAL A 62 -7.65 -13.32 -5.24
CA VAL A 62 -7.94 -13.08 -6.66
C VAL A 62 -9.45 -13.23 -6.85
N ILE A 63 -10.15 -12.09 -6.85
CA ILE A 63 -11.60 -12.03 -7.07
C ILE A 63 -11.93 -10.92 -8.08
N PRO A 64 -12.92 -11.14 -8.98
CA PRO A 64 -13.39 -10.12 -9.88
C PRO A 64 -14.19 -9.03 -9.13
N GLU A 65 -14.50 -7.95 -9.84
CA GLU A 65 -15.46 -6.95 -9.38
C GLU A 65 -16.81 -7.59 -9.07
N GLY A 66 -17.46 -7.13 -7.99
CA GLY A 66 -18.70 -7.71 -7.50
C GLY A 66 -18.90 -7.50 -6.01
N THR A 67 -19.99 -8.07 -5.50
CA THR A 67 -20.35 -8.02 -4.08
C THR A 67 -20.28 -9.42 -3.51
N TYR A 68 -19.67 -9.54 -2.34
CA TYR A 68 -19.40 -10.80 -1.65
C TYR A 68 -19.79 -10.71 -0.18
N THR A 69 -20.20 -11.83 0.40
CA THR A 69 -20.29 -11.97 1.85
C THR A 69 -18.96 -12.46 2.40
N LEU A 70 -18.35 -11.69 3.30
CA LEU A 70 -17.18 -12.09 4.08
C LEU A 70 -17.63 -12.66 5.42
N GLU A 71 -17.52 -13.98 5.57
CA GLU A 71 -17.81 -14.69 6.81
C GLU A 71 -16.50 -14.95 7.57
N ILE A 72 -16.37 -14.39 8.77
CA ILE A 72 -15.22 -14.61 9.67
C ILE A 72 -15.68 -15.42 10.88
N SER A 73 -15.00 -16.51 11.21
CA SER A 73 -15.36 -17.35 12.37
C SER A 73 -14.20 -17.55 13.33
N TYR A 74 -14.46 -17.41 14.63
CA TYR A 74 -13.48 -17.64 15.70
C TYR A 74 -14.18 -18.14 16.98
N ASP A 75 -13.65 -19.20 17.59
CA ASP A 75 -14.12 -19.77 18.87
C ASP A 75 -15.65 -19.95 18.99
N GLY A 76 -16.29 -20.41 17.92
CA GLY A 76 -17.74 -20.62 17.85
C GLY A 76 -18.56 -19.37 17.46
N ASN A 77 -17.97 -18.18 17.54
CA ASN A 77 -18.57 -16.94 17.05
C ASN A 77 -18.38 -16.78 15.55
N LYS A 78 -19.27 -15.98 14.93
CA LYS A 78 -19.24 -15.66 13.51
C LYS A 78 -19.64 -14.22 13.29
N ASP A 79 -18.83 -13.54 12.49
CA ASP A 79 -19.12 -12.22 11.96
C ASP A 79 -19.32 -12.32 10.45
N SER A 80 -20.14 -11.42 9.91
CA SER A 80 -20.47 -11.26 8.50
C SER A 80 -20.27 -9.80 8.11
N HIS A 81 -19.63 -9.59 6.97
CA HIS A 81 -19.47 -8.29 6.34
C HIS A 81 -19.86 -8.37 4.87
N ILE A 82 -20.33 -7.26 4.31
CA ILE A 82 -20.53 -7.11 2.87
C ILE A 82 -19.28 -6.48 2.28
N VAL A 83 -18.63 -7.18 1.34
CA VAL A 83 -17.46 -6.70 0.62
C VAL A 83 -17.86 -6.37 -0.80
N THR A 84 -17.72 -5.10 -1.18
CA THR A 84 -17.90 -4.65 -2.57
C THR A 84 -16.54 -4.35 -3.19
N VAL A 85 -16.26 -5.00 -4.30
CA VAL A 85 -15.03 -4.86 -5.08
C VAL A 85 -15.35 -4.09 -6.36
N THR A 86 -14.69 -2.96 -6.56
CA THR A 86 -14.74 -2.19 -7.82
C THR A 86 -13.35 -2.11 -8.45
N ASP A 87 -13.30 -1.50 -9.64
CA ASP A 87 -12.09 -1.11 -10.35
C ASP A 87 -11.19 -0.13 -9.57
N THR A 88 -11.75 0.58 -8.59
CA THR A 88 -11.12 1.74 -7.93
C THR A 88 -10.96 1.56 -6.42
N CYS A 89 -11.76 0.70 -5.78
CA CYS A 89 -11.66 0.46 -4.34
C CYS A 89 -12.29 -0.86 -3.88
N PHE A 90 -12.09 -1.14 -2.61
CA PHE A 90 -12.78 -2.12 -1.80
C PHE A 90 -13.60 -1.39 -0.75
N ASN A 91 -14.85 -1.78 -0.58
CA ASN A 91 -15.69 -1.32 0.51
C ASN A 91 -16.07 -2.53 1.37
N ILE A 92 -15.92 -2.40 2.68
CA ILE A 92 -16.30 -3.40 3.68
C ILE A 92 -17.33 -2.72 4.58
N GLU A 93 -18.56 -3.21 4.51
CA GLU A 93 -19.67 -2.77 5.33
C GLU A 93 -19.96 -3.83 6.38
N GLU A 94 -20.09 -3.41 7.63
CA GLU A 94 -20.49 -4.29 8.72
C GLU A 94 -21.95 -4.69 8.53
N ASP A 95 -22.23 -6.00 8.55
CA ASP A 95 -23.59 -6.56 8.49
C ASP A 95 -23.98 -7.10 9.89
N GLU A 96 -23.24 -8.10 10.36
CA GLU A 96 -23.35 -8.67 11.71
C GLU A 96 -21.95 -8.88 12.27
N ALA A 97 -21.50 -8.08 13.25
CA ALA A 97 -20.13 -8.18 13.77
C ALA A 97 -20.06 -8.00 15.29
N ASP A 98 -19.46 -8.98 15.97
CA ASP A 98 -19.26 -9.00 17.41
C ASP A 98 -17.77 -8.91 17.81
N PHE A 99 -16.85 -9.40 16.97
CA PHE A 99 -15.42 -9.52 17.32
C PHE A 99 -14.44 -9.08 16.23
N THR A 100 -14.95 -8.61 15.09
CA THR A 100 -14.16 -8.07 13.98
C THR A 100 -14.62 -6.67 13.64
N LYS A 101 -13.67 -5.82 13.27
CA LYS A 101 -13.93 -4.44 12.88
C LYS A 101 -13.02 -4.04 11.72
N PRO A 102 -13.54 -3.51 10.61
CA PRO A 102 -12.71 -2.98 9.54
C PRO A 102 -11.91 -1.76 10.02
N GLU A 103 -10.58 -1.81 9.87
CA GLU A 103 -9.73 -0.64 10.12
C GLU A 103 -9.99 0.47 9.10
N TYR A 104 -10.12 0.07 7.82
CA TYR A 104 -10.46 0.94 6.71
C TYR A 104 -11.70 0.39 5.98
N PRO A 105 -12.90 0.89 6.29
CA PRO A 105 -14.13 0.49 5.59
C PRO A 105 -14.01 0.67 4.08
N VAL A 106 -13.27 1.69 3.63
CA VAL A 106 -12.93 1.87 2.22
C VAL A 106 -11.42 1.78 2.05
N SER A 107 -10.95 0.92 1.14
CA SER A 107 -9.53 0.82 0.75
C SER A 107 -9.37 1.08 -0.74
N ARG A 108 -8.57 2.06 -1.13
CA ARG A 108 -8.41 2.49 -2.53
C ARG A 108 -7.36 1.65 -3.24
N ARG A 109 -7.60 1.34 -4.52
CA ARG A 109 -6.61 0.70 -5.41
C ARG A 109 -5.61 1.73 -5.94
N TYR A 110 -4.46 1.24 -6.39
CA TYR A 110 -3.55 2.04 -7.21
C TYR A 110 -4.29 2.52 -8.45
N ARG A 111 -4.15 3.80 -8.78
CA ARG A 111 -4.69 4.31 -10.03
C ARG A 111 -3.76 3.88 -11.18
N PRO A 112 -4.27 3.39 -12.31
CA PRO A 112 -3.43 3.11 -13.47
C PRO A 112 -2.62 4.33 -13.87
N ASN A 113 -1.39 4.11 -14.32
CA ASN A 113 -0.43 5.13 -14.71
C ASN A 113 -0.18 6.19 -13.62
N SER A 114 -0.13 5.76 -12.35
CA SER A 114 0.18 6.63 -11.23
C SER A 114 1.48 6.25 -10.55
N PHE A 115 2.07 7.22 -9.86
CA PHE A 115 3.14 6.97 -8.90
C PHE A 115 3.04 7.94 -7.73
N THR A 116 3.75 7.60 -6.66
CA THR A 116 4.13 8.54 -5.60
C THR A 116 5.64 8.56 -5.46
N TYR A 117 6.17 9.61 -4.85
CA TYR A 117 7.54 9.61 -4.35
C TYR A 117 7.53 9.90 -2.85
N TRP A 118 8.62 9.54 -2.20
CA TRP A 118 8.88 9.93 -0.83
C TRP A 118 10.31 10.39 -0.66
N MET A 119 10.47 11.35 0.24
CA MET A 119 11.74 11.88 0.67
C MET A 119 11.62 12.22 2.15
N SER A 120 12.56 11.75 2.96
CA SER A 120 12.66 12.16 4.35
C SER A 120 13.81 13.14 4.49
N THR A 121 13.52 14.34 4.97
CA THR A 121 14.51 15.40 5.18
C THR A 121 14.34 16.01 6.56
N PRO A 122 15.43 16.43 7.23
CA PRO A 122 15.33 17.34 8.35
C PRO A 122 14.77 18.69 7.88
N GLU A 123 14.16 19.43 8.80
CA GLU A 123 13.49 20.72 8.50
C GLU A 123 14.40 21.71 7.75
N SER A 124 15.71 21.71 8.07
CA SER A 124 16.72 22.59 7.46
C SER A 124 16.91 22.40 5.95
N ILE A 125 16.55 21.23 5.40
CA ILE A 125 16.66 20.92 3.97
C ILE A 125 15.32 20.41 3.39
N SER A 126 14.21 20.74 4.05
CA SER A 126 12.86 20.41 3.58
C SER A 126 12.54 20.97 2.19
N TRP A 127 13.26 22.03 1.78
CA TRP A 127 13.17 22.61 0.43
C TRP A 127 13.45 21.61 -0.69
N LEU A 128 14.28 20.57 -0.44
CA LEU A 128 14.59 19.53 -1.43
C LEU A 128 13.34 18.80 -1.92
N ASN A 129 12.33 18.59 -1.06
CA ASN A 129 11.10 17.91 -1.47
C ASN A 129 10.33 18.77 -2.49
N GLN A 130 10.20 20.07 -2.21
CA GLN A 130 9.52 20.99 -3.11
C GLN A 130 10.29 21.19 -4.42
N ASP A 131 11.62 21.31 -4.37
CA ASP A 131 12.46 21.48 -5.55
C ASP A 131 12.41 20.26 -6.49
N PHE A 132 12.47 19.04 -5.93
CA PHE A 132 12.28 17.82 -6.70
C PHE A 132 10.87 17.75 -7.31
N ARG A 133 9.84 18.09 -6.54
CA ARG A 133 8.45 18.15 -7.04
C ARG A 133 8.29 19.10 -8.21
N ASP A 134 8.87 20.29 -8.10
CA ASP A 134 8.78 21.31 -9.14
C ASP A 134 9.58 20.91 -10.38
N SER A 135 10.69 20.19 -10.20
CA SER A 135 11.43 19.56 -11.30
C SER A 135 10.56 18.56 -12.06
N LEU A 136 9.81 17.69 -11.36
CA LEU A 136 8.88 16.77 -12.00
C LEU A 136 7.79 17.49 -12.81
N LEU A 137 7.13 18.47 -12.18
CA LEU A 137 6.01 19.19 -12.80
C LEU A 137 6.41 20.13 -13.94
N THR A 138 7.65 20.61 -13.93
CA THR A 138 8.18 21.49 -14.99
C THR A 138 8.60 20.70 -16.22
N ASN A 139 9.19 19.52 -16.02
CA ASN A 139 9.82 18.76 -17.10
C ASN A 139 8.92 17.65 -17.66
N VAL A 140 7.92 17.20 -16.90
CA VAL A 140 6.99 16.14 -17.32
C VAL A 140 5.56 16.65 -17.18
N ASN A 141 4.73 16.42 -18.22
CA ASN A 141 3.31 16.77 -18.19
C ASN A 141 2.52 15.81 -17.29
N LEU A 142 2.66 15.97 -15.98
CA LEU A 142 2.02 15.17 -14.95
C LEU A 142 0.77 15.85 -14.42
N GLN A 143 -0.24 15.05 -14.07
CA GLN A 143 -1.39 15.53 -13.32
C GLN A 143 -1.24 15.17 -11.84
N ILE A 144 -1.46 16.13 -10.96
CA ILE A 144 -1.52 15.87 -9.53
C ILE A 144 -2.84 15.19 -9.21
N TYR A 145 -2.78 14.08 -8.48
CA TYR A 145 -3.92 13.37 -7.96
C TYR A 145 -3.92 13.39 -6.43
N VAL A 146 -5.02 13.90 -5.89
CA VAL A 146 -5.27 13.95 -4.44
C VAL A 146 -6.29 12.87 -4.11
N TYR A 147 -5.87 11.91 -3.29
CA TYR A 147 -6.81 10.92 -2.74
C TYR A 147 -7.80 11.61 -1.81
N PRO A 148 -9.06 11.15 -1.75
CA PRO A 148 -10.00 11.59 -0.73
C PRO A 148 -9.43 11.47 0.69
N ASP A 149 -9.93 12.30 1.60
CA ASP A 149 -9.51 12.28 3.01
C ASP A 149 -9.98 11.02 3.76
N SER A 150 -10.95 10.28 3.20
CA SER A 150 -11.47 9.04 3.75
C SER A 150 -10.98 7.79 3.02
N GLY A 151 -10.73 6.74 3.80
CA GLY A 151 -10.31 5.41 3.35
C GLY A 151 -8.79 5.20 3.33
N GLY A 152 -8.39 3.93 3.28
CA GLY A 152 -7.00 3.51 3.13
C GLY A 152 -6.46 3.91 1.75
N ARG A 153 -5.26 4.50 1.73
CA ARG A 153 -4.55 4.88 0.50
C ARG A 153 -3.62 3.73 0.06
N PRO A 154 -3.47 3.47 -1.25
CA PRO A 154 -2.63 2.37 -1.74
C PRO A 154 -1.13 2.64 -1.52
N TYR A 155 -0.76 3.92 -1.53
CA TYR A 155 0.57 4.37 -1.13
C TYR A 155 0.56 4.65 0.38
N ASP A 156 1.55 4.10 1.11
CA ASP A 156 1.66 4.13 2.59
C ASP A 156 1.40 5.54 3.18
N TYR A 157 0.65 5.58 4.28
CA TYR A 157 0.21 6.77 5.02
C TYR A 157 1.32 7.71 5.47
N ARG A 158 2.57 7.23 5.52
CA ARG A 158 3.74 8.06 5.85
C ARG A 158 4.10 9.08 4.77
N TYR A 159 3.52 8.94 3.57
CA TYR A 159 3.85 9.75 2.41
C TYR A 159 2.63 10.60 2.04
N ARG A 160 2.48 11.73 2.74
CA ARG A 160 1.37 12.68 2.54
C ARG A 160 1.45 13.46 1.23
N ASP A 161 2.52 13.28 0.48
CA ASP A 161 2.77 14.07 -0.71
C ASP A 161 2.09 13.41 -1.91
N SER A 162 1.33 14.24 -2.59
CA SER A 162 0.55 14.01 -3.81
C SER A 162 1.00 12.81 -4.66
N SER A 163 0.04 12.05 -5.18
CA SER A 163 0.33 11.13 -6.27
C SER A 163 0.29 11.86 -7.61
N PHE A 164 1.01 11.34 -8.58
CA PHE A 164 1.12 11.90 -9.92
C PHE A 164 0.58 10.90 -10.92
N ILE A 165 -0.10 11.39 -11.95
CA ILE A 165 -0.60 10.61 -13.08
C ILE A 165 0.23 10.97 -14.30
N TYR A 166 0.75 9.94 -14.97
CA TYR A 166 1.41 10.03 -16.26
C TYR A 166 0.49 9.47 -17.36
N GLY A 167 0.69 9.91 -18.59
CA GLY A 167 -0.08 9.49 -19.76
C GLY A 167 0.39 8.17 -20.35
N ASN A 168 1.69 7.88 -20.28
CA ASN A 168 2.31 6.69 -20.86
C ASN A 168 3.66 6.36 -20.21
N GLU A 169 4.23 5.22 -20.58
CA GLU A 169 5.52 4.74 -20.05
C GLU A 169 6.69 5.65 -20.39
N GLU A 170 6.68 6.35 -21.52
CA GLU A 170 7.73 7.32 -21.88
C GLU A 170 7.80 8.48 -20.88
N GLN A 171 6.64 9.01 -20.47
CA GLN A 171 6.58 10.03 -19.43
C GLN A 171 7.03 9.49 -18.07
N PHE A 172 6.73 8.23 -17.76
CA PHE A 172 7.23 7.61 -16.52
C PHE A 172 8.75 7.41 -16.58
N GLN A 173 9.31 7.05 -17.73
CA GLN A 173 10.77 6.98 -17.89
C GLN A 173 11.42 8.34 -17.67
N GLN A 174 10.84 9.44 -18.17
CA GLN A 174 11.33 10.80 -17.90
C GLN A 174 11.36 11.14 -16.39
N VAL A 175 10.40 10.62 -15.61
CA VAL A 175 10.41 10.75 -14.15
C VAL A 175 11.63 10.06 -13.53
N ILE A 176 12.02 8.89 -14.05
CA ILE A 176 13.21 8.15 -13.61
C ILE A 176 14.48 8.90 -14.01
N ASP A 177 14.56 9.41 -15.23
CA ASP A 177 15.70 10.19 -15.70
C ASP A 177 15.91 11.47 -14.85
N ILE A 178 14.81 12.11 -14.40
CA ILE A 178 14.87 13.23 -13.47
C ILE A 178 15.37 12.79 -12.10
N LEU A 179 14.92 11.64 -11.58
CA LEU A 179 15.41 11.10 -10.30
C LEU A 179 16.92 10.84 -10.35
N GLU A 180 17.42 10.21 -11.40
CA GLU A 180 18.85 9.95 -11.62
C GLU A 180 19.63 11.27 -11.67
N ASN A 181 19.24 12.20 -12.55
CA ASN A 181 19.90 13.49 -12.68
C ASN A 181 19.86 14.33 -11.38
N TYR A 182 18.74 14.30 -10.65
CA TYR A 182 18.62 15.01 -9.37
C TYR A 182 19.49 14.37 -8.29
N THR A 183 19.66 13.04 -8.33
CA THR A 183 20.56 12.32 -7.43
C THR A 183 21.99 12.80 -7.61
N ASP A 184 22.47 12.86 -8.85
CA ASP A 184 23.86 13.20 -9.16
C ASP A 184 24.18 14.68 -8.95
N ASN A 185 23.26 15.57 -9.31
CA ASN A 185 23.53 17.00 -9.34
C ASN A 185 23.07 17.76 -8.08
N VAL A 186 22.11 17.21 -7.35
CA VAL A 186 21.54 17.87 -6.15
C VAL A 186 21.83 17.06 -4.90
N LEU A 187 21.51 15.76 -4.90
CA LEU A 187 21.67 14.93 -3.69
C LEU A 187 23.12 14.50 -3.41
N ALA A 188 24.07 14.77 -4.30
CA ALA A 188 25.49 14.50 -4.06
C ALA A 188 26.01 15.24 -2.81
N ASP A 189 25.51 16.44 -2.54
CA ASP A 189 25.84 17.23 -1.35
C ASP A 189 25.04 16.81 -0.09
N TYR A 190 24.10 15.87 -0.23
CA TYR A 190 23.19 15.40 0.82
C TYR A 190 23.18 13.87 0.92
N PRO A 191 24.28 13.25 1.38
CA PRO A 191 24.44 11.79 1.37
C PRO A 191 23.39 11.05 2.22
N ASP A 192 22.86 11.71 3.27
CA ASP A 192 21.85 11.13 4.16
C ASP A 192 20.41 11.28 3.65
N VAL A 193 20.21 11.98 2.53
CA VAL A 193 18.89 12.15 1.90
C VAL A 193 18.73 11.14 0.78
N GLY A 194 17.59 10.45 0.79
CA GLY A 194 17.17 9.56 -0.28
C GLY A 194 15.79 9.90 -0.80
N ILE A 195 15.58 9.70 -2.10
CA ILE A 195 14.28 9.75 -2.74
C ILE A 195 13.92 8.33 -3.17
N GLY A 196 12.70 7.92 -2.88
CA GLY A 196 12.11 6.72 -3.47
C GLY A 196 10.91 7.06 -4.32
N ILE A 197 10.73 6.32 -5.42
CA ILE A 197 9.55 6.37 -6.28
C ILE A 197 8.90 5.00 -6.28
N ARG A 198 7.58 4.98 -6.19
CA ARG A 198 6.77 3.75 -6.31
C ARG A 198 5.61 4.03 -7.24
N GLU A 199 5.53 3.25 -8.30
CA GLU A 199 4.44 3.35 -9.26
C GLU A 199 3.37 2.26 -9.09
N TRP A 200 2.29 2.39 -9.85
CA TRP A 200 1.08 1.61 -9.72
C TRP A 200 1.26 0.12 -9.98
N LEU A 201 2.24 -0.32 -10.78
CA LEU A 201 2.59 -1.74 -10.91
C LEU A 201 3.60 -2.20 -9.86
N ASN A 202 3.76 -1.41 -8.79
CA ASN A 202 4.64 -1.69 -7.68
C ASN A 202 6.14 -1.74 -8.03
N ARG A 203 6.56 -1.23 -9.22
CA ARG A 203 7.97 -0.95 -9.50
C ARG A 203 8.47 0.15 -8.56
N ARG A 204 9.71 -0.01 -8.08
CA ARG A 204 10.36 0.90 -7.14
C ARG A 204 11.70 1.33 -7.69
N TYR A 205 12.02 2.60 -7.47
CA TYR A 205 13.30 3.20 -7.84
C TYR A 205 13.79 4.02 -6.65
N HIS A 206 15.06 3.91 -6.32
CA HIS A 206 15.66 4.66 -5.22
C HIS A 206 16.85 5.46 -5.72
N SER A 207 17.04 6.67 -5.16
CA SER A 207 18.22 7.49 -5.46
C SER A 207 19.53 6.75 -5.17
N SER A 208 19.55 5.84 -4.19
CA SER A 208 20.73 5.01 -3.90
C SER A 208 21.14 4.08 -5.05
N ASP A 209 20.21 3.75 -5.94
CA ASP A 209 20.47 2.84 -7.06
C ASP A 209 21.34 3.50 -8.14
N PHE A 210 21.54 4.82 -8.06
CA PHE A 210 22.30 5.64 -9.01
C PHE A 210 23.60 6.21 -8.42
N ARG A 211 23.91 5.92 -7.15
CA ARG A 211 25.14 6.37 -6.50
C ARG A 211 26.24 5.31 -6.68
N ASP A 212 27.24 5.62 -7.51
CA ASP A 212 28.45 4.80 -7.72
C ASP A 212 29.42 4.80 -6.52
#